data_AF-A0A963M687-F1
#
_entry.id   AF-A0A963M687-F1
#
_cell.length_a   1.000
_cell.length_b   1.000
_cell.length_c   1.000
_cell.angle_alpha   90.00
_cell.angle_beta   90.00
_cell.angle_gamma   90.00
#
_symmetry.space_group_name_H-M   'P 1'
#
loop_
_entity.id
_entity.type
_entity.pdbx_description
1 polymer ?
#
loop_
_entity_poly.entity_id
_entity_poly.type
_entity_poly.pdbx_seq_one_letter_code
_entity_poly.pdbx_strand_id
1 'polypeptide(L)'
;KFTDGRAFSQAVLLRRRHGFTGDLRATGDVLIDQLVQMARSGFTSAVLAEGVDASAAERQFARFAGFYQGDALEPRPLFARQPSEATHDHREAA
;
A
#
# COMPACT_ATOMS: atom_id res chain seq x y z
N LYS A 1 -6.48 -18.93 -9.94
CA LYS A 1 -5.09 -19.45 -9.77
C LYS A 1 -4.13 -18.26 -9.91
N PHE A 2 -3.41 -17.88 -8.86
CA PHE A 2 -2.39 -16.81 -8.94
C PHE A 2 -1.21 -17.36 -9.74
N THR A 3 -1.06 -16.94 -10.99
CA THR A 3 -0.21 -17.66 -11.95
C THR A 3 1.16 -17.00 -12.15
N ASP A 4 1.33 -15.72 -11.82
CA ASP A 4 2.64 -15.07 -11.69
C ASP A 4 2.49 -13.68 -11.02
N GLY A 5 3.29 -13.38 -9.99
CA GLY A 5 3.37 -12.08 -9.31
C GLY A 5 4.03 -10.94 -10.12
N ARG A 6 4.33 -11.14 -11.40
CA ARG A 6 4.90 -10.13 -12.33
C ARG A 6 4.26 -8.75 -12.22
N ALA A 7 2.93 -8.68 -12.03
CA ALA A 7 2.22 -7.41 -11.92
C ALA A 7 2.74 -6.55 -10.75
N PHE A 8 3.17 -7.16 -9.63
CA PHE A 8 3.78 -6.46 -8.50
C PHE A 8 5.16 -5.91 -8.87
N SER A 9 6.01 -6.71 -9.51
CA SER A 9 7.32 -6.26 -9.98
C SER A 9 7.20 -5.15 -11.02
N GLN A 10 6.24 -5.25 -11.93
CA GLN A 10 5.94 -4.22 -12.92
C GLN A 10 5.45 -2.93 -12.26
N ALA A 11 4.58 -3.01 -11.26
CA ALA A 11 4.13 -1.85 -10.48
C ALA A 11 5.31 -1.13 -9.82
N VAL A 12 6.22 -1.87 -9.18
CA VAL A 12 7.43 -1.30 -8.56
C VAL A 12 8.31 -0.63 -9.61
N LEU A 13 8.54 -1.26 -10.76
CA LEU A 13 9.34 -0.67 -11.84
C LEU A 13 8.70 0.60 -12.40
N LEU A 14 7.38 0.61 -12.61
CA LEU A 14 6.64 1.78 -13.07
C LEU A 14 6.82 2.96 -12.10
N ARG A 15 6.70 2.72 -10.79
CA ARG A 15 6.88 3.78 -9.78
C ARG A 15 8.33 4.22 -9.64
N ARG A 16 9.27 3.28 -9.49
CA ARG A 16 10.66 3.55 -9.10
C ARG A 16 11.55 3.94 -10.26
N ARG A 17 11.44 3.24 -11.39
CA ARG A 17 12.36 3.40 -12.52
C ARG A 17 11.78 4.33 -13.58
N HIS A 18 10.48 4.22 -13.84
CA HIS A 18 9.82 4.99 -14.89
C HIS A 18 9.09 6.24 -14.38
N GLY A 19 8.99 6.43 -13.06
CA GLY A 19 8.39 7.63 -12.48
C GLY A 19 6.90 7.79 -12.79
N PHE A 20 6.18 6.72 -13.10
CA PHE A 20 4.76 6.78 -13.39
C PHE A 20 3.99 7.20 -12.13
N THR A 21 3.25 8.31 -12.21
CA THR A 21 2.45 8.87 -11.11
C THR A 21 0.95 8.69 -11.29
N GLY A 22 0.50 8.16 -12.44
CA GLY A 22 -0.92 7.96 -12.73
C GLY A 22 -1.58 6.82 -11.94
N ASP A 23 -2.87 6.58 -12.24
CA ASP A 23 -3.63 5.46 -11.67
C ASP A 23 -3.10 4.13 -12.21
N LEU A 24 -2.63 3.28 -11.30
CA LEU A 24 -2.29 1.89 -11.56
C LEU A 24 -3.38 1.02 -10.94
N ARG A 25 -4.38 0.68 -11.75
CA ARG A 25 -5.55 -0.09 -11.35
C ARG A 25 -5.32 -1.59 -11.53
N ALA A 26 -5.61 -2.35 -10.48
CA ALA A 26 -5.73 -3.80 -10.58
C ALA A 26 -7.15 -4.24 -10.90
N THR A 27 -7.27 -5.24 -11.78
CA THR A 27 -8.54 -5.78 -12.26
C THR A 27 -8.47 -7.30 -12.35
N GLY A 28 -9.62 -7.96 -12.42
CA GLY A 28 -9.72 -9.42 -12.44
C GLY A 28 -9.96 -9.98 -11.04
N ASP A 29 -9.39 -11.16 -10.75
CA ASP A 29 -9.56 -11.86 -9.47
C ASP A 29 -8.70 -11.24 -8.35
N VAL A 30 -8.99 -9.98 -7.97
CA VAL A 30 -8.29 -9.32 -6.87
C VAL A 30 -8.85 -9.81 -5.54
N LEU A 31 -7.98 -10.42 -4.74
CA LEU A 31 -8.32 -10.93 -3.41
C LEU A 31 -8.03 -9.88 -2.33
N ILE A 32 -8.84 -9.85 -1.28
CA ILE A 32 -8.71 -8.88 -0.18
C ILE A 32 -7.33 -8.97 0.48
N ASP A 33 -6.81 -10.19 0.69
CA ASP A 33 -5.52 -10.42 1.33
C ASP A 33 -4.34 -9.80 0.57
N GLN A 34 -4.49 -9.61 -0.74
CA GLN A 34 -3.46 -9.03 -1.61
C GLN A 34 -3.42 -7.51 -1.57
N LEU A 35 -4.51 -6.83 -1.18
CA LEU A 35 -4.67 -5.38 -1.33
C LEU A 35 -3.55 -4.57 -0.65
N VAL A 36 -3.15 -4.98 0.55
CA VAL A 36 -2.04 -4.32 1.27
C VAL A 36 -0.74 -4.46 0.50
N GLN A 37 -0.42 -5.66 -0.01
CA GLN A 37 0.78 -5.87 -0.80
C GLN A 37 0.73 -5.12 -2.14
N MET A 38 -0.46 -5.02 -2.76
CA MET A 38 -0.64 -4.29 -4.01
C MET A 38 -0.41 -2.79 -3.80
N ALA A 39 -1.00 -2.21 -2.77
CA ALA A 39 -0.75 -0.81 -2.40
C ALA A 39 0.75 -0.57 -2.15
N ARG A 40 1.40 -1.45 -1.38
CA ARG A 40 2.85 -1.37 -1.13
C ARG A 40 3.70 -1.55 -2.38
N SER A 41 3.25 -2.30 -3.38
CA SER A 41 3.96 -2.42 -4.66
C SER A 41 3.66 -1.28 -5.65
N GLY A 42 2.73 -0.38 -5.32
CA GLY A 42 2.48 0.85 -6.07
C GLY A 42 1.17 0.89 -6.86
N PHE A 43 0.26 -0.08 -6.66
CA PHE A 43 -1.11 0.03 -7.17
C PHE A 43 -1.87 1.12 -6.41
N THR A 44 -2.72 1.86 -7.10
CA THR A 44 -3.52 2.96 -6.51
C THR A 44 -5.00 2.64 -6.43
N SER A 45 -5.48 1.71 -7.24
CA SER A 45 -6.87 1.27 -7.19
C SER A 45 -6.99 -0.22 -7.51
N ALA A 46 -8.07 -0.84 -7.05
CA ALA A 46 -8.39 -2.23 -7.34
C ALA A 46 -9.90 -2.38 -7.51
N VAL A 47 -10.29 -3.22 -8.47
CA VAL A 47 -11.67 -3.68 -8.63
C VAL A 47 -11.79 -4.99 -7.87
N LEU A 48 -12.56 -4.99 -6.79
CA LEU A 48 -12.82 -6.21 -6.02
C LEU A 48 -13.74 -7.14 -6.81
N ALA A 49 -13.59 -8.44 -6.61
CA ALA A 49 -14.48 -9.43 -7.18
C ALA A 49 -15.93 -9.21 -6.70
N GLU A 50 -16.89 -9.66 -7.51
CA GLU A 50 -18.30 -9.56 -7.16
C GLU A 50 -18.62 -10.28 -5.84
N GLY A 51 -19.46 -9.67 -5.00
CA GLY A 51 -19.81 -10.20 -3.68
C GLY A 51 -18.76 -9.96 -2.57
N VAL A 52 -17.64 -9.31 -2.88
CA VAL A 52 -16.65 -8.93 -1.89
C VAL A 52 -17.09 -7.66 -1.15
N ASP A 53 -17.22 -7.78 0.18
CA ASP A 53 -17.53 -6.67 1.08
C ASP A 53 -16.39 -5.65 1.12
N ALA A 54 -16.66 -4.41 0.68
CA ALA A 54 -15.68 -3.32 0.68
C ALA A 54 -15.17 -3.00 2.10
N SER A 55 -15.99 -3.17 3.13
CA SER A 55 -15.55 -2.93 4.51
C SER A 55 -14.49 -3.95 4.96
N ALA A 56 -14.42 -5.13 4.33
CA ALA A 56 -13.34 -6.08 4.56
C ALA A 56 -12.00 -5.58 4.00
N ALA A 57 -12.02 -4.85 2.89
CA ALA A 57 -10.83 -4.19 2.36
C ALA A 57 -10.33 -3.08 3.30
N GLU A 58 -11.24 -2.26 3.85
CA GLU A 58 -10.90 -1.24 4.84
C GLU A 58 -10.26 -1.84 6.10
N ARG A 59 -10.87 -2.91 6.64
CA ARG A 59 -10.30 -3.65 7.78
C ARG A 59 -8.91 -4.19 7.46
N GLN A 60 -8.68 -4.64 6.22
CA GLN A 60 -7.38 -5.15 5.80
C GLN A 60 -6.30 -4.06 5.79
N PHE A 61 -6.62 -2.85 5.33
CA PHE A 61 -5.70 -1.70 5.40
C PHE A 61 -5.47 -1.23 6.85
N ALA A 62 -6.50 -1.25 7.69
CA ALA A 62 -6.39 -0.87 9.10
C ALA A 62 -5.61 -1.89 9.96
N ARG A 63 -5.37 -3.10 9.45
CA ARG A 63 -4.71 -4.18 10.20
C ARG A 63 -3.26 -3.88 10.57
N PHE A 64 -2.59 -3.04 9.79
CA PHE A 64 -1.17 -2.71 10.00
C PHE A 64 -1.00 -1.21 10.16
N ALA A 65 -0.58 -0.77 11.34
CA ALA A 65 -0.26 0.64 11.60
C ALA A 65 0.97 1.14 10.83
N GLY A 66 1.81 0.22 10.34
CA GLY A 66 2.99 0.52 9.55
C GLY A 66 3.79 -0.72 9.19
N PHE A 67 4.85 -0.53 8.41
CA PHE A 67 5.71 -1.61 7.95
C PHE A 67 7.18 -1.29 8.19
N TYR A 68 7.94 -2.30 8.63
CA TYR A 68 9.37 -2.18 8.88
C TYR A 68 10.17 -1.92 7.60
N GLN A 69 9.84 -2.63 6.52
CA GLN A 69 10.48 -2.47 5.21
C GLN A 69 9.89 -1.29 4.44
N GLY A 70 10.70 -0.69 3.56
CA GLY A 70 10.19 0.24 2.55
C GLY A 70 9.20 -0.42 1.59
N ASP A 71 8.58 0.40 0.76
CA ASP A 71 7.62 -0.02 -0.26
C ASP A 71 7.95 0.62 -1.62
N ALA A 72 7.03 0.68 -2.57
CA ALA A 72 7.23 1.26 -3.91
C ALA A 72 7.12 2.79 -3.96
N LEU A 73 6.55 3.42 -2.93
CA LEU A 73 6.41 4.87 -2.81
C LEU A 73 7.50 5.43 -1.86
N GLU A 74 7.66 4.83 -0.68
CA GLU A 74 8.70 5.18 0.31
C GLU A 74 9.72 4.03 0.48
N PRO A 75 10.88 4.06 -0.22
CA PRO A 75 11.79 2.92 -0.27
C PRO A 75 12.64 2.82 0.99
N ARG A 76 12.72 3.91 1.77
CA ARG A 76 13.49 3.89 3.01
C ARG A 76 12.76 2.98 4.00
N PRO A 77 13.45 2.00 4.60
CA PRO A 77 12.87 1.21 5.68
C PRO A 77 12.64 2.09 6.91
N LEU A 78 11.77 1.63 7.82
CA LEU A 78 11.33 2.39 8.97
C LEU A 78 12.50 2.96 9.81
N PHE A 79 13.53 2.15 10.06
CA PHE A 79 14.70 2.56 10.85
C PHE A 79 15.60 3.61 10.17
N ALA A 80 15.46 3.80 8.86
CA ALA A 80 16.20 4.81 8.09
C ALA A 80 15.35 6.05 7.79
N ARG A 81 14.10 6.09 8.28
CA ARG A 81 13.24 7.27 8.20
C ARG A 81 13.61 8.20 9.35
N GLN A 82 13.59 9.50 9.07
CA GLN A 82 13.64 10.49 10.13
C GLN A 82 12.41 10.26 11.03
N PRO A 83 12.53 10.35 12.36
CA PRO A 83 11.36 10.40 13.22
C PRO A 83 10.48 11.52 12.68
N SER A 84 9.23 11.21 12.30
CA SER A 84 8.31 12.28 11.97
C SER A 84 8.23 13.20 13.19
N GLU A 85 8.41 14.51 13.00
CA GLU A 85 8.02 15.51 14.00
C GLU A 85 6.51 15.40 14.21
N ALA A 86 6.07 14.38 14.95
CA ALA A 86 4.71 14.29 15.41
C ALA A 86 4.59 15.41 16.46
N THR A 87 3.86 16.45 16.06
CA THR A 87 3.39 17.56 16.88
C THR A 87 3.05 17.06 18.28
N HIS A 88 3.97 17.26 19.22
CA HIS A 88 3.66 17.20 20.64
C HIS A 88 2.90 18.48 20.97
N ASP A 89 1.61 18.54 20.61
CA ASP A 89 0.71 19.53 21.18
C ASP A 89 0.38 19.06 22.61
N HIS A 90 1.35 19.20 23.51
CA HIS A 90 1.09 19.25 24.94
C HIS A 90 0.47 20.63 25.24
N ARG A 91 -0.79 20.82 24.82
CA ARG A 91 -1.61 21.85 25.45
C ARG A 91 -1.80 21.45 26.90
N GLU A 92 -1.23 22.28 27.76
CA GLU A 92 -1.43 22.35 29.19
C GLU A 92 -2.90 22.13 29.56
N ALA A 93 -3.13 21.22 30.49
CA ALA A 93 -4.34 21.17 31.29
C ALA A 93 -3.94 20.71 32.71
N ALA A 94 -3.41 21.65 33.50
CA ALA A 94 -3.56 21.74 34.95
C ALA A 94 -2.97 23.07 35.44
#